data_AF-A0AA35W586-F1
#
_entry.id   AF-A0AA35W586-F1
#
_cell.length_a   1.000
_cell.length_b   1.000
_cell.length_c   1.000
_cell.angle_alpha   90.00
_cell.angle_beta   90.00
_cell.angle_gamma   90.00
#
_symmetry.space_group_name_H-M   'P 1'
#
loop_
_entity.id
_entity.type
_entity.pdbx_description
1 polymer ?
#
loop_
_entity_poly.entity_id
_entity_poly.type
_entity_poly.pdbx_seq_one_letter_code
_entity_poly.pdbx_strand_id
1 'polypeptide(L)'
;MYPYTDDTEVDCGYPPEIENGGISNLSITTPYNSTISYECNDSHHFHNNDTSRTCLSSGNWSDENIFCKENSVCEGISCRFGADELLAITFGCLAVILVLLCLAGGCVMRQWLRKSKHSINIS
;
A
#
# COMPACT_ATOMS: atom_id res chain seq x y z
N MET A 1 14.28 52.44 33.07
CA MET A 1 13.14 51.53 33.35
C MET A 1 12.56 51.13 32.01
N TYR A 2 12.93 49.96 31.49
CA TYR A 2 12.26 49.36 30.34
C TYR A 2 11.89 47.93 30.72
N PRO A 3 10.62 47.64 31.05
CA PRO A 3 10.12 46.28 31.03
C PRO A 3 9.43 46.11 29.68
N TYR A 4 10.17 45.59 28.71
CA TYR A 4 9.55 44.85 27.62
C TYR A 4 10.43 43.63 27.43
N THR A 5 10.22 42.62 28.26
CA THR A 5 10.55 41.28 27.80
C THR A 5 9.61 41.07 26.63
N ASP A 6 10.20 41.03 25.44
CA ASP A 6 9.56 40.53 24.24
C ASP A 6 9.35 39.02 24.44
N ASP A 7 8.51 38.66 25.40
CA ASP A 7 7.95 37.31 25.51
C ASP A 7 6.80 37.28 24.50
N THR A 8 7.16 37.28 23.21
CA THR A 8 6.23 36.81 22.19
C THR A 8 5.90 35.39 22.58
N GLU A 9 4.66 35.16 23.01
CA GLU A 9 4.15 33.83 23.32
C GLU A 9 4.49 32.90 22.15
N VAL A 10 5.40 31.96 22.39
CA VAL A 10 5.87 31.05 21.35
C VAL A 10 4.72 30.14 21.01
N ASP A 11 4.21 30.24 19.78
CA ASP A 11 3.18 29.33 19.26
C ASP A 11 3.70 28.68 17.97
N CYS A 12 3.83 27.35 17.99
CA CYS A 12 4.33 26.61 16.82
C CYS A 12 3.27 26.42 15.73
N GLY A 13 2.01 26.72 16.02
CA GLY A 13 0.88 26.56 15.12
C GLY A 13 0.64 25.11 14.69
N TYR A 14 0.14 24.95 13.47
CA TYR A 14 -0.18 23.63 12.94
C TYR A 14 1.10 22.84 12.61
N PRO A 15 1.22 21.58 13.04
CA PRO A 15 2.41 20.77 12.78
C PRO A 15 2.56 20.36 11.31
N PRO A 16 3.79 20.02 10.87
CA PRO A 16 4.00 19.50 9.52
C PRO A 16 3.27 18.17 9.30
N GLU A 17 2.67 18.00 8.13
CA GLU A 17 2.08 16.72 7.73
C GLU A 17 3.17 15.68 7.44
N ILE A 18 2.86 14.40 7.70
CA ILE A 18 3.74 13.27 7.39
C ILE A 18 3.09 12.36 6.35
N GLU A 19 3.90 11.72 5.52
CA GLU A 19 3.39 10.74 4.55
C GLU A 19 2.89 9.47 5.26
N ASN A 20 1.75 8.95 4.79
CA ASN A 20 1.11 7.73 5.29
C ASN A 20 0.81 7.76 6.79
N GLY A 21 0.54 8.95 7.34
CA GLY A 21 0.13 9.14 8.72
C GLY A 21 -0.59 10.47 8.94
N GLY A 22 -0.89 10.76 10.20
CA GLY A 22 -1.56 11.98 10.64
C GLY A 22 -1.24 12.31 12.09
N ILE A 23 -1.79 13.41 12.59
CA ILE A 23 -1.61 13.85 13.97
C ILE A 23 -2.72 13.24 14.82
N SER A 24 -2.36 12.53 15.89
CA SER A 24 -3.33 11.88 16.79
C SER A 24 -3.74 12.78 17.96
N ASN A 25 -2.90 13.73 18.35
CA ASN A 25 -3.22 14.72 19.39
C ASN A 25 -2.71 16.11 19.02
N LEU A 26 -3.64 17.00 18.71
CA LEU A 26 -3.39 18.42 18.49
C LEU A 26 -4.21 19.27 19.45
N SER A 27 -3.54 20.20 20.12
CA SER A 27 -4.15 21.23 20.97
C SER A 27 -4.48 22.48 20.15
N ILE A 28 -5.46 23.27 20.61
CA ILE A 28 -5.82 24.56 19.99
C ILE A 28 -4.65 25.55 20.04
N THR A 29 -3.88 25.51 21.12
CA THR A 29 -2.67 26.33 21.31
C THR A 29 -1.46 25.41 21.43
N THR A 30 -0.31 25.85 20.90
CA THR A 30 0.92 25.06 20.88
C THR A 30 2.08 25.85 21.50
N PRO A 31 2.01 26.16 22.80
CA PRO A 31 3.06 26.90 23.48
C PRO A 31 4.41 26.17 23.47
N TYR A 32 5.50 26.90 23.74
CA TYR A 32 6.82 26.29 23.96
C TYR A 32 6.76 25.05 24.86
N ASN A 33 7.49 23.99 24.47
CA ASN A 33 7.53 22.70 25.13
C ASN A 33 6.22 21.89 25.09
N SER A 34 5.25 22.29 24.25
CA SER A 34 4.10 21.44 23.92
C SER A 34 4.53 20.26 23.07
N THR A 35 3.94 19.09 23.33
CA THR A 35 4.25 17.87 22.60
C THR A 35 3.00 17.35 21.87
N ILE A 36 3.17 16.99 20.61
CA ILE A 36 2.17 16.31 19.79
C ILE A 36 2.63 14.89 19.49
N SER A 37 1.70 14.00 19.15
CA SER A 37 2.04 12.68 18.61
C SER A 37 1.41 12.49 17.25
N TYR A 38 2.09 11.70 16.44
CA TYR A 38 1.63 11.23 15.16
C TYR A 38 1.10 9.81 15.30
N GLU A 39 0.33 9.40 14.31
CA GLU A 39 -0.16 8.04 14.11
C GLU A 39 0.00 7.68 12.64
N CYS A 40 0.46 6.45 12.37
CA CYS A 40 0.56 5.95 11.02
C CYS A 40 -0.79 5.39 10.55
N ASN A 41 -1.07 5.51 9.25
CA ASN A 41 -2.24 4.92 8.62
C ASN A 41 -2.20 3.39 8.71
N ASP A 42 -3.35 2.76 8.50
CA ASP A 42 -3.46 1.29 8.49
C ASP A 42 -2.39 0.65 7.60
N SER A 43 -1.81 -0.45 8.08
CA SER A 43 -0.70 -1.18 7.47
C SER A 43 0.62 -0.40 7.33
N HIS A 44 0.83 0.68 8.07
CA HIS A 44 2.11 1.38 8.17
C HIS A 44 2.65 1.42 9.60
N HIS A 45 3.95 1.62 9.75
CA HIS A 45 4.62 1.80 11.04
C HIS A 45 5.70 2.87 10.95
N PHE A 46 6.01 3.49 12.08
CA PHE A 46 7.05 4.50 12.13
C PHE A 46 8.41 3.92 11.69
N HIS A 47 9.13 4.67 10.85
CA HIS A 47 10.46 4.26 10.43
C HIS A 47 11.42 4.17 11.62
N ASN A 48 11.31 5.15 12.51
CA ASN A 48 12.06 5.30 13.77
C ASN A 48 11.08 5.04 14.92
N ASN A 49 11.56 4.74 16.13
CA ASN A 49 10.67 4.62 17.29
C ASN A 49 10.13 5.98 17.79
N ASP A 50 10.38 7.06 17.04
CA ASP A 50 9.98 8.42 17.38
C ASP A 50 8.60 8.70 16.79
N THR A 51 7.67 9.05 17.68
CA THR A 51 6.26 9.27 17.34
C THR A 51 5.78 10.66 17.71
N SER A 52 6.62 11.48 18.33
CA SER A 52 6.22 12.76 18.91
C SER A 52 7.11 13.91 18.48
N ARG A 53 6.58 15.13 18.56
CA ARG A 53 7.32 16.37 18.29
C ARG A 53 7.07 17.37 19.37
N THR A 54 8.09 18.17 19.66
CA THR A 54 8.03 19.19 20.70
C THR A 54 8.19 20.58 20.09
N CYS A 55 7.35 21.51 20.51
CA CYS A 55 7.44 22.91 20.11
C CYS A 55 8.68 23.56 20.73
N LEU A 56 9.58 24.05 19.88
CA LEU A 56 10.83 24.70 20.28
C LEU A 56 10.62 26.18 20.57
N SER A 57 11.55 26.80 21.29
CA SER A 57 11.52 28.24 21.60
C SER A 57 11.64 29.12 20.35
N SER A 58 12.02 28.54 19.21
CA SER A 58 12.04 29.20 17.90
C SER A 58 10.66 29.32 17.25
N GLY A 59 9.59 28.77 17.85
CA GLY A 59 8.26 28.70 17.23
C GLY A 59 8.18 27.65 16.12
N ASN A 60 9.14 26.72 16.06
CA ASN A 60 9.11 25.59 15.13
C ASN A 60 9.03 24.27 15.90
N TRP A 61 8.45 23.26 15.28
CA TRP A 61 8.48 21.90 15.80
C TRP A 61 9.90 21.31 15.73
N SER A 62 10.24 20.44 16.68
CA SER A 62 11.54 19.77 16.73
C SER A 62 11.86 19.04 15.42
N ASP A 63 13.09 19.14 14.94
CA ASP A 63 13.54 18.45 13.73
C ASP A 63 13.85 16.97 14.02
N GLU A 64 13.06 16.11 13.40
CA GLU A 64 13.21 14.66 13.36
C GLU A 64 12.63 14.18 12.02
N ASN A 65 13.12 13.08 11.46
CA ASN A 65 12.56 12.56 10.21
C ASN A 65 11.53 11.48 10.56
N ILE A 66 10.35 11.89 11.01
CA ILE A 66 9.23 10.96 11.28
C ILE A 66 8.50 10.74 9.95
N PHE A 67 8.48 9.49 9.51
CA PHE A 67 7.68 9.05 8.39
C PHE A 67 7.22 7.61 8.62
N CYS A 68 6.08 7.29 8.03
CA CYS A 68 5.47 5.98 8.13
C CYS A 68 5.89 5.13 6.93
N LYS A 69 6.55 3.99 7.21
CA LYS A 69 6.89 2.99 6.19
C LYS A 69 5.80 1.93 6.15
N GLU A 70 5.55 1.39 4.96
CA GLU A 70 4.60 0.30 4.81
C GLU A 70 5.10 -0.92 5.60
N ASN A 71 4.18 -1.51 6.35
CA ASN A 71 4.39 -2.81 6.95
C ASN A 71 4.20 -3.84 5.84
N SER A 72 5.28 -4.19 5.17
CA SER A 72 5.34 -5.38 4.34
C SER A 72 5.29 -6.61 5.26
N VAL A 73 4.12 -6.86 5.88
CA VAL A 73 3.80 -8.10 6.56
C VAL A 73 3.64 -9.14 5.47
N CYS A 74 4.73 -9.83 5.17
CA CYS A 74 4.63 -11.09 4.48
C CYS A 74 4.29 -12.11 5.57
N GLU A 75 3.00 -12.35 5.81
CA GLU A 75 2.57 -13.43 6.71
C GLU A 75 2.72 -14.74 5.93
N GLY A 76 3.95 -15.28 5.90
CA GLY A 76 4.35 -16.42 5.07
C GLY A 76 5.10 -16.01 3.79
N ILE A 77 4.84 -16.69 2.66
CA ILE A 77 5.46 -16.42 1.34
C ILE A 77 4.68 -15.32 0.56
N SER A 78 3.56 -14.84 1.11
CA SER A 78 2.69 -13.88 0.45
C SER A 78 2.92 -12.49 1.01
N CYS A 79 3.59 -11.63 0.25
CA CYS A 79 3.42 -10.20 0.41
C CYS A 79 2.15 -9.80 -0.37
N ARG A 80 1.41 -8.78 0.08
CA ARG A 80 0.10 -8.39 -0.47
C ARG A 80 0.24 -7.87 -1.92
N PHE A 81 0.36 -8.78 -2.89
CA PHE A 81 -0.15 -8.54 -4.23
C PHE A 81 -1.67 -8.46 -4.09
N GLY A 82 -2.27 -7.41 -4.66
CA GLY A 82 -3.69 -7.14 -4.51
C GLY A 82 -4.56 -8.31 -4.97
N ALA A 83 -5.87 -8.17 -4.79
CA ALA A 83 -6.86 -9.12 -5.27
C ALA A 83 -6.91 -9.30 -6.82
N ASP A 84 -5.90 -8.80 -7.55
CA ASP A 84 -5.74 -8.87 -9.00
C ASP A 84 -5.01 -10.14 -9.51
N GLU A 85 -4.26 -10.85 -8.65
CA GLU A 85 -3.52 -12.07 -9.04
C GLU A 85 -4.40 -13.34 -9.15
N LEU A 86 -5.58 -13.38 -8.51
CA LEU A 86 -6.47 -14.55 -8.63
C LEU A 86 -6.99 -14.69 -10.06
N LEU A 87 -7.18 -13.56 -10.75
CA LEU A 87 -7.60 -13.55 -12.15
C LEU A 87 -6.49 -14.11 -13.06
N ALA A 88 -5.22 -13.77 -12.83
CA ALA A 88 -4.11 -14.30 -13.62
C ALA A 88 -4.02 -15.83 -13.56
N ILE A 89 -4.22 -16.41 -12.36
CA ILE A 89 -4.27 -17.87 -12.16
C ILE A 89 -5.48 -18.48 -12.88
N THR A 90 -6.64 -17.83 -12.86
CA THR A 90 -7.85 -18.32 -13.56
C THR A 90 -7.71 -18.28 -15.08
N PHE A 91 -7.11 -17.22 -15.64
CA PHE A 91 -6.84 -17.12 -17.08
C PHE A 91 -5.83 -18.16 -17.54
N GLY A 92 -4.77 -18.40 -16.75
CA GLY A 92 -3.77 -19.43 -17.04
C GLY A 92 -4.39 -20.83 -17.11
N CYS A 93 -5.19 -21.20 -16.10
CA CYS A 93 -5.87 -22.50 -16.07
C CYS A 93 -6.86 -22.68 -17.23
N LEU A 94 -7.68 -21.67 -17.54
CA LEU A 94 -8.63 -21.73 -18.65
C LEU A 94 -7.92 -21.85 -20.01
N ALA A 95 -6.84 -21.10 -20.23
CA ALA A 95 -6.06 -21.18 -21.46
C ALA A 95 -5.46 -22.59 -21.65
N VAL A 96 -4.90 -23.18 -20.59
CA VAL A 96 -4.34 -24.56 -20.64
C VAL A 96 -5.44 -25.58 -20.92
N ILE A 97 -6.60 -25.49 -20.26
CA ILE A 97 -7.74 -26.40 -20.51
C ILE A 97 -8.22 -26.27 -21.96
N LEU A 98 -8.37 -25.06 -22.49
CA LEU A 98 -8.75 -24.82 -23.89
C LEU A 98 -7.72 -25.40 -24.86
N VAL A 99 -6.43 -25.23 -24.60
CA VAL A 99 -5.36 -25.83 -25.41
C VAL A 99 -5.45 -27.35 -25.38
N LEU A 100 -5.64 -27.97 -24.21
CA LEU A 100 -5.81 -29.42 -24.09
C LEU A 100 -7.06 -29.93 -24.82
N LEU A 101 -8.18 -29.20 -24.74
CA LEU A 101 -9.41 -29.52 -25.46
C LEU A 101 -9.24 -29.31 -26.98
N CYS A 102 -8.49 -28.31 -27.44
CA CYS A 102 -8.16 -28.12 -28.84
C CYS A 102 -7.20 -29.21 -29.35
N LEU A 103 -6.28 -29.70 -28.54
CA LEU A 103 -5.39 -30.81 -28.88
C LEU A 103 -6.14 -32.14 -28.92
N ALA A 104 -6.95 -32.43 -27.90
CA ALA A 104 -7.79 -33.63 -27.85
C ALA A 104 -8.87 -33.61 -28.93
N GLY A 105 -9.59 -32.49 -29.06
CA GLY A 105 -10.61 -32.26 -30.08
C GLY A 105 -10.04 -32.19 -31.48
N GLY A 106 -8.84 -31.62 -31.67
CA GLY A 106 -8.11 -31.65 -32.94
C GLY A 106 -7.73 -33.08 -33.35
N CYS A 107 -7.36 -33.94 -32.40
CA CYS A 107 -7.16 -35.36 -32.63
C CYS A 107 -8.46 -36.08 -33.02
N VAL A 108 -9.56 -35.82 -32.29
CA VAL A 108 -10.88 -36.43 -32.58
C VAL A 108 -11.45 -35.95 -33.92
N MET A 109 -11.33 -34.66 -34.23
CA MET A 109 -11.76 -34.09 -35.51
C MET A 109 -10.93 -34.64 -36.67
N ARG A 110 -9.61 -34.81 -36.51
CA ARG A 110 -8.76 -35.47 -37.52
C ARG A 110 -9.17 -36.93 -37.73
N GLN A 111 -9.53 -37.66 -36.68
CA GLN A 111 -10.01 -39.04 -36.78
C GLN A 111 -11.39 -39.12 -37.45
N TRP A 112 -12.30 -38.21 -37.09
CA TRP A 112 -13.63 -38.11 -37.70
C TRP A 112 -13.53 -37.70 -39.18
N LEU A 113 -12.66 -36.75 -39.53
CA LEU A 113 -12.37 -36.37 -40.93
C LEU A 113 -11.78 -37.52 -41.74
N ARG A 114 -10.89 -38.35 -41.16
CA ARG A 114 -10.39 -39.57 -41.82
C ARG A 114 -11.53 -40.57 -42.07
N LYS A 115 -12.42 -40.74 -41.09
CA LYS A 115 -13.57 -41.64 -41.19
C LYS A 115 -14.60 -41.16 -42.22
N SER A 116 -14.91 -39.87 -42.23
CA SER A 116 -15.83 -39.25 -43.21
C SER A 116 -15.24 -39.26 -44.62
N LYS A 117 -13.94 -38.99 -44.79
CA LYS A 117 -13.26 -39.07 -46.09
C LYS A 117 -13.21 -40.50 -46.62
N HIS A 118 -13.13 -41.51 -45.74
CA HIS A 118 -13.23 -42.91 -46.14
C HIS A 118 -14.66 -43.28 -46.55
N SER A 119 -15.69 -42.77 -45.85
CA SER A 119 -17.09 -43.00 -46.21
C SER A 119 -17.52 -42.35 -47.52
N ILE A 120 -16.89 -41.24 -47.94
CA ILE A 120 -17.17 -40.56 -49.22
C ILE A 120 -16.47 -41.25 -50.39
N ASN A 121 -15.31 -41.88 -50.18
CA ASN A 121 -14.56 -42.60 -51.24
C ASN A 121 -15.08 -44.03 -51.52
N ILE A 122 -16.16 -44.47 -50.87
CA ILE A 122 -16.78 -45.81 -51.04
C ILE A 122 -18.22 -45.69 -51.60
N SER A 123 -18.56 -44.58 -52.26
CA SER A 123 -19.82 -44.41 -53.02
C SER A 123 -19.53 -44.06 -54.47
#